data_AF-A0A147KFN8-F1
#
_entry.id   AF-A0A147KFN8-F1
#
_cell.length_a   1.000
_cell.length_b   1.000
_cell.length_c   1.000
_cell.angle_alpha   90.00
_cell.angle_beta   90.00
_cell.angle_gamma   90.00
#
_symmetry.space_group_name_H-M   'P 1'
#
loop_
_entity.id
_entity.type
_entity.pdbx_description
1 polymer ?
#
loop_
_entity_poly.entity_id
_entity_poly.type
_entity_poly.pdbx_seq_one_letter_code
_entity_poly.pdbx_strand_id
1 'polypeptide(L)' 'MVEKTTTGDGQEPVETLLTRCAVDGCEWCSRSDYPCRCCGGTGQWRPERPRRDADGVIGWVRVLERCRMCGGTGKEHNPL' A
#
# COMPACT_ATOMS: atom_id res chain seq x y z
N MET A 1 38.25 -28.54 -12.41
CA MET A 1 36.91 -29.04 -12.80
C MET A 1 36.13 -29.31 -11.52
N VAL A 2 35.38 -28.33 -11.03
CA VAL A 2 34.21 -28.54 -10.16
C VAL A 2 33.26 -27.38 -10.47
N GLU A 3 32.21 -27.68 -11.22
CA GLU A 3 31.05 -26.83 -11.43
C GLU A 3 30.23 -26.78 -10.12
N LYS A 4 29.62 -25.62 -9.84
CA LYS A 4 28.42 -25.45 -9.00
C LYS A 4 27.96 -23.99 -9.13
N THR A 5 27.07 -23.75 -10.09
CA THR A 5 25.63 -23.47 -9.89
C THR A 5 25.32 -22.03 -9.51
N THR A 6 24.82 -21.31 -10.51
CA THR A 6 23.92 -20.16 -10.41
C THR A 6 22.87 -20.38 -9.33
N THR A 7 22.70 -19.39 -8.47
CA THR A 7 21.44 -19.17 -7.74
C THR A 7 21.27 -17.66 -7.67
N GLY A 8 20.42 -17.14 -8.56
CA GLY A 8 19.84 -15.84 -8.35
C GLY A 8 18.91 -15.92 -7.16
N ASP A 9 19.09 -15.02 -6.22
CA ASP A 9 18.05 -14.66 -5.25
C ASP A 9 17.77 -13.18 -5.49
N GLY A 10 16.96 -12.93 -6.51
CA GLY A 10 16.27 -11.67 -6.65
C GLY A 10 15.21 -11.62 -5.57
N GLN A 11 15.56 -11.05 -4.42
CA GLN A 11 14.58 -10.71 -3.42
C GLN A 11 14.86 -9.28 -2.97
N GLU A 12 14.20 -8.37 -3.69
CA GLU A 12 14.05 -6.98 -3.31
C GLU A 12 13.64 -6.93 -1.83
N PRO A 13 14.20 -6.01 -1.01
CA PRO A 13 13.78 -5.91 0.37
C PRO A 13 12.29 -5.60 0.36
N VAL A 14 11.47 -6.56 0.81
CA VAL A 14 10.06 -6.32 1.07
C VAL A 14 10.07 -5.26 2.15
N GLU A 15 9.88 -4.02 1.71
CA GLU A 15 9.91 -2.83 2.53
C GLU A 15 8.92 -3.11 3.65
N THR A 16 9.47 -3.39 4.83
CA THR A 16 8.78 -3.93 6.00
C THR A 16 7.41 -3.29 6.05
N LEU A 17 6.38 -4.10 5.77
CA LEU A 17 4.99 -3.70 5.91
C LEU A 17 4.92 -2.97 7.25
N LEU A 18 4.76 -1.65 7.22
CA LEU A 18 4.39 -0.84 8.37
C LEU A 18 2.98 -1.33 8.73
N THR A 19 2.95 -2.47 9.41
CA THR A 19 1.79 -3.32 9.70
C THR A 19 0.91 -2.63 10.75
N ARG A 20 1.42 -1.57 11.36
CA ARG A 20 0.76 -0.77 12.38
C ARG A 20 0.95 0.70 12.05
N CYS A 21 -0.07 1.52 12.34
CA CYS A 21 0.15 2.96 12.43
C CYS A 21 1.24 3.24 13.47
N ALA A 22 1.88 4.42 13.44
CA ALA A 22 2.97 4.78 14.35
C ALA A 22 2.56 4.84 15.85
N VAL A 23 1.33 4.44 16.17
CA VAL A 23 0.78 4.36 17.53
C VAL A 23 0.94 2.93 18.03
N ASP A 24 1.80 2.76 19.04
CA ASP A 24 1.91 1.49 19.76
C ASP A 24 0.57 1.17 20.45
N GLY A 25 0.18 -0.10 20.44
CA GLY A 25 -1.07 -0.55 21.04
C GLY A 25 -2.35 -0.05 20.35
N CYS A 26 -2.29 0.44 19.11
CA CYS A 26 -3.48 0.90 18.41
C CYS A 26 -4.55 -0.21 18.32
N GLU A 27 -5.68 0.02 18.99
CA GLU A 27 -6.80 -0.92 19.02
C GLU A 27 -7.32 -1.21 17.60
N TRP A 28 -7.35 -0.19 16.73
CA TRP A 28 -7.84 -0.31 15.35
C TRP A 28 -6.92 -1.14 14.46
N CYS A 29 -5.59 -0.97 14.57
CA CYS A 29 -4.65 -1.84 13.86
C CYS A 29 -4.71 -3.30 14.35
N SER A 30 -5.06 -3.48 15.62
CA SER A 30 -5.14 -4.80 16.27
C SER A 30 -6.44 -5.54 15.93
N ARG A 31 -7.48 -4.80 15.53
CA ARG A 31 -8.73 -5.34 14.98
C ARG A 31 -8.52 -5.96 13.60
N SER A 32 -9.35 -6.96 13.27
CA SER A 32 -9.37 -7.64 11.96
C SER A 32 -10.79 -7.91 11.46
N ASP A 33 -11.78 -7.41 12.19
CA ASP A 33 -13.21 -7.64 11.99
C ASP A 33 -13.80 -6.72 10.92
N TYR A 34 -13.18 -5.58 10.63
CA TYR A 34 -13.69 -4.61 9.67
C TYR A 34 -12.67 -4.27 8.56
N PRO A 35 -12.97 -4.58 7.29
CA PRO A 35 -12.17 -4.13 6.16
C PRO A 35 -12.32 -2.62 5.98
N CYS A 36 -11.25 -1.95 5.56
CA CYS A 36 -11.26 -0.51 5.29
C CYS A 36 -12.28 -0.17 4.20
N ARG A 37 -13.25 0.70 4.52
CA ARG A 37 -14.32 1.14 3.61
C ARG A 37 -13.81 1.83 2.34
N CYS A 38 -12.61 2.41 2.39
CA CYS A 38 -12.04 3.16 1.27
C CYS A 38 -11.31 2.27 0.25
N CYS A 39 -10.75 1.14 0.67
CA CYS A 39 -10.03 0.22 -0.21
C CYS A 39 -10.64 -1.19 -0.29
N GLY A 40 -11.75 -1.43 0.42
CA GLY A 40 -12.41 -2.73 0.48
C GLY A 40 -11.55 -3.84 1.08
N GLY A 41 -10.60 -3.51 1.97
CA GLY A 41 -9.70 -4.50 2.55
C GLY A 41 -8.36 -4.71 1.83
N THR A 42 -8.19 -4.15 0.63
CA THR A 42 -7.01 -4.46 -0.22
C THR A 42 -5.72 -3.76 0.21
N GLY A 43 -5.81 -2.73 1.06
CA GLY A 43 -4.68 -1.85 1.37
C GLY A 43 -4.24 -0.95 0.21
N GLN A 44 -4.88 -1.05 -0.96
CA GLN A 44 -4.53 -0.34 -2.18
C GLN A 44 -5.64 0.66 -2.55
N TRP A 45 -5.25 1.86 -2.97
CA TRP A 45 -6.15 2.91 -3.41
C TRP A 45 -5.96 3.12 -4.91
N ARG A 46 -7.07 3.06 -5.67
CA ARG A 46 -7.09 3.11 -7.14
C ARG A 46 -7.91 4.28 -7.72
N PRO A 47 -7.76 5.51 -7.23
CA PRO A 47 -8.48 6.66 -7.76
C PRO A 47 -7.89 7.12 -9.09
N GLU A 48 -8.59 8.06 -9.71
CA GLU A 48 -8.01 8.91 -10.74
C GLU A 48 -7.41 10.16 -10.07
N ARG A 49 -6.19 10.53 -10.47
CA ARG A 49 -5.58 11.80 -10.07
C ARG A 49 -5.32 12.67 -11.30
N PRO A 50 -5.42 14.01 -11.17
CA PRO A 50 -5.03 14.90 -12.24
C PRO A 50 -3.53 14.77 -12.51
N ARG A 51 -3.15 14.66 -13.78
CA ARG A 51 -1.78 14.69 -14.27
C ARG A 51 -1.68 15.71 -15.38
N ARG A 52 -0.72 16.60 -15.26
CA ARG A 52 -0.41 17.57 -16.32
C ARG A 52 0.51 16.91 -17.35
N ASP A 53 0.19 17.03 -18.63
CA ASP A 53 1.05 16.58 -19.72
C ASP A 53 2.09 17.65 -20.12
N ALA A 54 2.88 17.36 -21.16
CA ALA A 54 3.93 18.25 -21.65
C ALA A 54 3.39 19.55 -22.24
N ASP A 55 2.16 19.54 -22.74
CA ASP A 55 1.48 20.69 -23.34
C ASP A 55 0.72 21.52 -22.28
N GLY A 56 0.74 21.07 -21.03
CA GLY A 56 0.14 21.78 -19.90
C GLY A 56 -1.33 21.44 -19.64
N VAL A 57 -1.92 20.50 -20.39
CA VAL A 57 -3.30 20.05 -20.25
C VAL A 57 -3.44 19.10 -19.06
N ILE A 58 -4.53 19.21 -18.32
CA ILE A 58 -4.82 18.33 -17.17
C ILE A 58 -5.63 17.14 -17.66
N GLY A 59 -4.99 15.97 -17.73
CA GLY A 59 -5.64 14.68 -17.91
C GLY A 59 -5.88 13.98 -16.57
N TRP A 60 -6.69 12.91 -16.59
CA TRP A 60 -6.93 12.05 -15.44
C TRP A 60 -6.23 10.71 -15.66
N VAL A 61 -5.44 10.28 -14.69
CA VAL A 61 -4.76 8.98 -14.74
C VAL A 61 -5.16 8.14 -13.54
N ARG A 62 -5.46 6.86 -13.77
CA ARG A 62 -5.59 5.90 -12.68
C ARG A 62 -4.23 5.69 -12.04
N VAL A 63 -4.19 5.78 -10.73
CA VAL A 63 -3.00 5.42 -9.95
C VAL A 63 -3.25 4.17 -9.13
N LEU A 64 -2.15 3.50 -8.79
CA LEU A 64 -2.15 2.43 -7.81
C LEU A 64 -1.23 2.84 -6.68
N GLU A 65 -1.81 3.25 -5.57
CA GLU A 65 -1.05 3.76 -4.42
C GLU A 65 -1.49 3.04 -3.14
N ARG A 66 -0.67 3.17 -2.09
CA ARG A 66 -1.05 2.70 -0.75
C ARG A 66 -2.29 3.46 -0.28
N CYS A 67 -3.26 2.76 0.29
CA CYS A 67 -4.47 3.41 0.82
C CYS A 67 -4.11 4.32 1.99
N ARG A 68 -4.28 5.63 1.78
CA ARG A 68 -3.94 6.67 2.76
C ARG A 68 -4.80 6.63 4.02
N MET A 69 -6.03 6.11 3.92
CA MET A 69 -6.96 6.02 5.05
C MET A 69 -6.58 4.93 6.05
N CYS A 70 -6.14 3.76 5.55
CA CYS A 70 -5.71 2.65 6.41
C CYS A 70 -4.19 2.50 6.51
N GLY A 71 -3.42 3.40 5.89
CA GLY A 71 -1.96 3.27 5.82
C GLY A 71 -1.48 2.00 5.12
N GLY A 72 -2.29 1.40 4.24
CA GLY A 72 -1.97 0.15 3.56
C GLY A 72 -2.31 -1.14 4.31
N THR A 73 -2.84 -1.05 5.54
CA THR A 73 -3.17 -2.23 6.35
C THR A 73 -4.39 -3.00 5.87
N GLY A 74 -5.26 -2.37 5.05
CA GLY A 74 -6.54 -2.93 4.64
C GLY A 74 -7.60 -2.93 5.74
N LYS A 75 -7.29 -2.47 6.95
CA LYS A 75 -8.20 -2.49 8.10
C LYS A 75 -8.88 -1.14 8.29
N GLU A 76 -10.12 -1.16 8.76
CA GLU A 76 -10.83 0.07 9.10
C GLU A 76 -10.16 0.74 10.30
N HIS A 77 -9.70 1.97 10.10
CA HIS A 77 -9.26 2.85 11.17
C HIS A 77 -10.27 3.98 11.26
N ASN A 78 -10.97 4.08 12.39
CA ASN A 78 -11.81 5.24 12.65
C ASN A 78 -11.02 6.26 13.46
N PRO A 79 -10.67 7.44 12.89
CA PRO A 79 -10.03 8.51 13.65
C PRO A 79 -11.04 9.44 14.37
N LEU A 80 -12.35 9.17 14.27
CA LEU A 80 -13.41 9.95 14.93
C LEU A 80 -13.62 9.50 16.37
#